data_AF-A0AAI8ZKY9-F1
#
_entry.id   AF-A0AAI8ZKY9-F1
#
_cell.length_a   1.000
_cell.length_b   1.000
_cell.length_c   1.000
_cell.angle_alpha   90.00
_cell.angle_beta   90.00
_cell.angle_gamma   90.00
#
_symmetry.space_group_name_H-M   'P 1'
#
loop_
_entity.id
_entity.type
_entity.pdbx_description
1 polymer ?
#
loop_
_entity_poly.entity_id
_entity_poly.type
_entity_poly.pdbx_seq_one_letter_code
_entity_poly.pdbx_strand_id
1 'polypeptide(L)'
;MIADIYEKIMSDLEFDRDNLEEVWRRQPRLLMEYGSKLAHAERSVAEAKLNLEAVEAKLYDTERKNLSMNGIKFNESVLDAKVKTNPQYLSKRQKLDEARHIADIYKHAVAAFSHRRDMIVQASKMAIVELERLGSERFITPR
;
A
#
# COMPACT_ATOMS: atom_id res chain seq x y z
N MET A 1 -4.56 -1.67 -14.19
CA MET A 1 -3.86 -0.70 -13.32
C MET A 1 -3.87 -1.14 -11.84
N ILE A 2 -5.00 -1.19 -11.12
CA ILE A 2 -5.01 -1.70 -9.72
C ILE A 2 -5.04 -3.23 -9.66
N ALA A 3 -5.85 -3.87 -10.53
CA ALA A 3 -5.86 -5.33 -10.68
C ALA A 3 -4.44 -5.88 -10.94
N ASP A 4 -3.70 -5.20 -11.81
CA ASP A 4 -2.33 -5.57 -12.17
C ASP A 4 -1.36 -5.46 -10.97
N ILE A 5 -1.55 -4.48 -10.07
CA ILE A 5 -0.76 -4.36 -8.83
C ILE A 5 -1.06 -5.55 -7.90
N TYR A 6 -2.34 -5.86 -7.72
CA TYR A 6 -2.77 -6.97 -6.86
C TYR A 6 -2.24 -8.31 -7.38
N GLU A 7 -2.44 -8.63 -8.66
CA GLU A 7 -1.98 -9.87 -9.28
C GLU A 7 -0.45 -10.02 -9.15
N LYS A 8 0.28 -8.93 -9.34
CA LYS A 8 1.73 -8.92 -9.18
C LYS A 8 2.17 -9.21 -7.74
N ILE A 9 1.51 -8.59 -6.75
CA ILE A 9 1.78 -8.84 -5.33
C ILE A 9 1.52 -10.31 -4.99
N MET A 10 0.37 -10.85 -5.42
CA MET A 10 0.00 -12.24 -5.15
C MET A 10 1.04 -13.21 -5.72
N SER A 11 1.46 -13.00 -6.97
CA SER A 11 2.51 -13.80 -7.60
C SER A 11 3.87 -13.68 -6.87
N ASP A 12 4.23 -12.50 -6.38
CA ASP A 12 5.50 -12.31 -5.66
C ASP A 12 5.49 -12.87 -4.24
N LEU A 13 4.31 -13.03 -3.63
CA LEU A 13 4.16 -13.64 -2.30
C LEU A 13 4.39 -15.15 -2.34
N GLU A 14 4.14 -15.79 -3.47
CA GLU A 14 4.41 -17.22 -3.65
C GLU A 14 5.89 -17.53 -3.50
N PHE A 15 6.19 -18.74 -3.03
CA PHE A 15 7.55 -19.24 -2.94
C PHE A 15 7.63 -20.74 -3.04
N ASP A 16 8.70 -21.21 -3.69
CA ASP A 16 9.01 -22.62 -3.84
C ASP A 16 9.79 -23.11 -2.62
N ARG A 17 9.27 -24.16 -1.98
CA ARG A 17 9.87 -24.76 -0.79
C ARG A 17 11.04 -25.69 -1.12
N ASP A 18 11.14 -26.13 -2.37
CA ASP A 18 12.19 -27.04 -2.82
C ASP A 18 13.45 -26.26 -3.27
N ASN A 19 13.34 -24.94 -3.41
CA ASN A 19 14.45 -24.04 -3.75
C ASN A 19 14.58 -22.88 -2.75
N LEU A 20 14.85 -23.21 -1.49
CA LEU A 20 14.94 -22.21 -0.41
C LEU A 20 16.06 -21.18 -0.61
N GLU A 21 17.17 -21.53 -1.27
CA GLU A 21 18.27 -20.60 -1.51
C GLU A 21 17.83 -19.37 -2.33
N GLU A 22 17.06 -19.59 -3.40
CA GLU A 22 16.54 -18.49 -4.20
C GLU A 22 15.51 -17.67 -3.42
N VAL A 23 14.69 -18.34 -2.64
CA VAL A 23 13.69 -17.69 -1.79
C VAL A 23 14.34 -16.77 -0.76
N TRP A 24 15.44 -17.18 -0.13
CA TRP A 24 16.20 -16.37 0.83
C TRP A 24 16.80 -15.14 0.17
N ARG A 25 17.37 -15.27 -1.03
CA ARG A 25 17.94 -14.12 -1.78
C ARG A 25 16.85 -13.13 -2.20
N ARG A 26 15.69 -13.63 -2.62
CA ARG A 26 14.61 -12.79 -3.18
C ARG A 26 13.79 -12.09 -2.10
N GLN A 27 13.60 -12.69 -0.92
CA GLN A 27 12.79 -12.12 0.18
C GLN A 27 13.18 -10.68 0.58
N PRO A 28 14.45 -10.35 0.92
CA PRO A 28 14.82 -8.99 1.29
C PRO A 28 14.69 -8.00 0.12
N ARG A 29 14.94 -8.47 -1.11
CA ARG A 29 14.75 -7.66 -2.32
C ARG A 29 13.28 -7.27 -2.51
N LEU A 30 12.36 -8.22 -2.40
CA LEU A 30 10.92 -7.95 -2.51
C LEU A 30 10.47 -6.98 -1.41
N LEU A 31 10.91 -7.20 -0.16
CA LEU A 31 10.57 -6.31 0.94
C LEU A 31 11.04 -4.87 0.68
N MET A 32 12.27 -4.69 0.18
CA MET A 32 12.80 -3.36 -0.18
C MET A 32 12.04 -2.74 -1.36
N GLU A 33 11.74 -3.52 -2.40
CA GLU A 33 11.00 -3.06 -3.58
C GLU A 33 9.60 -2.56 -3.19
N TYR A 34 8.85 -3.36 -2.45
CA TYR A 34 7.50 -2.98 -2.02
C TYR A 34 7.50 -1.88 -0.95
N GLY A 35 8.53 -1.83 -0.09
CA GLY A 35 8.75 -0.71 0.82
C GLY A 35 9.00 0.61 0.09
N SER A 36 9.80 0.60 -0.98
CA SER A 36 10.01 1.77 -1.83
C SER A 36 8.73 2.19 -2.56
N LYS A 37 7.96 1.25 -3.10
CA LYS A 37 6.65 1.54 -3.71
C LYS A 37 5.67 2.16 -2.72
N LEU A 38 5.63 1.66 -1.48
CA LEU A 38 4.84 2.25 -0.40
C LEU A 38 5.26 3.70 -0.13
N ALA A 39 6.55 3.96 0.06
CA ALA A 39 7.06 5.31 0.31
C ALA A 39 6.70 6.30 -0.81
N HIS A 40 6.76 5.86 -2.07
CA HIS A 40 6.30 6.66 -3.21
C HIS A 40 4.79 6.92 -3.17
N ALA A 41 3.98 5.91 -2.87
CA ALA A 41 2.53 6.07 -2.76
C ALA A 41 2.14 7.01 -1.60
N GLU A 42 2.79 6.90 -0.44
CA GLU A 42 2.57 7.79 0.70
C GLU A 42 2.95 9.25 0.36
N ARG A 43 4.02 9.45 -0.40
CA ARG A 43 4.35 10.78 -0.94
C ARG A 43 3.25 11.30 -1.86
N SER A 44 2.72 10.48 -2.75
CA SER A 44 1.60 10.87 -3.62
C SER A 44 0.34 11.22 -2.81
N VAL A 45 0.07 10.52 -1.70
CA VAL A 45 -1.02 10.89 -0.77
C VAL A 45 -0.78 12.28 -0.17
N ALA A 46 0.43 12.55 0.30
CA ALA A 46 0.77 13.85 0.88
C ALA A 46 0.62 14.98 -0.16
N GLU A 47 1.12 14.78 -1.37
CA GLU A 47 0.99 15.74 -2.47
C GLU A 47 -0.48 15.96 -2.88
N ALA A 48 -1.29 14.89 -2.98
CA ALA A 48 -2.71 15.00 -3.29
C ALA A 48 -3.49 15.74 -2.20
N LYS A 49 -3.12 15.54 -0.93
CA LYS A 49 -3.73 16.23 0.22
C LYS A 49 -3.44 17.74 0.17
N LEU A 50 -2.18 18.13 -0.03
CA LEU A 50 -1.80 19.54 -0.18
C LEU A 50 -2.54 20.21 -1.35
N ASN A 51 -2.67 19.51 -2.47
CA ASN A 51 -3.39 20.01 -3.64
C ASN A 51 -4.90 20.20 -3.39
N LEU A 52 -5.52 19.30 -2.62
CA LEU A 52 -6.92 19.44 -2.23
C LEU A 52 -7.12 20.65 -1.31
N GLU A 53 -6.29 20.79 -0.28
CA GLU A 53 -6.34 21.91 0.68
C GLU A 53 -6.15 23.27 -0.03
N ALA A 54 -5.22 23.35 -0.97
CA ALA A 54 -5.00 24.56 -1.77
C ALA A 54 -6.21 24.94 -2.64
N VAL A 55 -6.84 23.95 -3.28
CA VAL A 55 -8.04 24.18 -4.10
C VAL A 55 -9.25 24.53 -3.23
N GLU A 56 -9.42 23.85 -2.10
CA GLU A 56 -10.47 24.14 -1.13
C GLU A 56 -10.38 25.59 -0.65
N ALA A 57 -9.21 26.05 -0.21
CA ALA A 57 -9.01 27.44 0.22
C ALA A 57 -9.35 28.47 -0.87
N LYS A 58 -8.94 28.20 -2.12
CA LYS A 58 -9.25 29.08 -3.27
C LYS A 58 -10.75 29.12 -3.57
N LEU A 59 -11.41 27.97 -3.53
CA LEU A 59 -12.86 27.88 -3.77
C LEU A 59 -13.64 28.55 -2.65
N TYR A 60 -13.21 28.41 -1.40
CA TYR A 60 -13.80 29.11 -0.25
C TYR A 60 -13.80 30.64 -0.45
N ASP A 61 -12.64 31.23 -0.80
CA ASP A 61 -12.54 32.67 -1.06
C ASP A 61 -13.42 33.11 -2.25
N THR A 62 -13.42 32.32 -3.33
CA THR A 62 -14.20 32.61 -4.53
C THR A 62 -15.70 32.57 -4.27
N GLU A 63 -16.20 31.49 -3.65
CA GLU A 63 -17.63 31.33 -3.35
C GLU A 63 -18.10 32.35 -2.32
N ARG A 64 -17.28 32.67 -1.30
CA ARG A 64 -17.59 33.72 -0.32
C ARG A 64 -17.76 35.08 -0.99
N LYS A 65 -16.85 35.46 -1.88
CA LYS A 65 -16.95 36.71 -2.67
C LYS A 65 -18.18 36.71 -3.56
N ASN A 66 -18.46 35.60 -4.26
CA ASN A 66 -19.63 35.48 -5.14
C ASN A 66 -20.95 35.64 -4.37
N LEU A 67 -21.11 34.97 -3.23
CA LEU A 67 -22.31 35.06 -2.41
C LEU A 67 -22.51 36.47 -1.82
N SER A 68 -21.42 37.10 -1.35
CA SER A 68 -21.45 38.48 -0.86
C SER A 68 -21.81 39.48 -1.96
N MET A 69 -21.25 39.35 -3.17
CA MET A 69 -21.55 40.24 -4.30
C MET A 69 -22.99 40.13 -4.77
N ASN A 70 -23.58 38.93 -4.69
CA ASN A 70 -24.97 38.69 -5.04
C ASN A 70 -25.96 39.07 -3.91
N GLY A 71 -25.47 39.64 -2.79
CA GLY A 71 -26.31 40.05 -1.67
C GLY A 71 -27.00 38.88 -0.94
N ILE A 72 -26.54 37.65 -1.15
CA ILE A 72 -27.14 36.45 -0.57
C ILE A 72 -26.62 36.34 0.87
N LYS A 73 -27.52 36.38 1.87
CA LYS A 73 -27.16 35.98 3.23
C LYS A 73 -26.89 34.47 3.24
N PHE A 74 -25.69 34.08 3.64
CA PHE A 74 -25.30 32.67 3.81
C PHE A 74 -24.75 32.45 5.22
N ASN A 75 -24.77 31.20 5.66
CA ASN A 75 -24.04 30.73 6.82
C ASN A 75 -22.83 29.90 6.36
N GLU A 76 -21.94 29.57 7.29
CA GLU A 76 -20.70 28.84 6.95
C GLU A 76 -20.98 27.43 6.40
N SER A 77 -22.07 26.77 6.81
CA SER A 77 -22.42 25.44 6.31
C SER A 77 -22.87 25.44 4.84
N VAL A 78 -23.57 26.48 4.39
CA VAL A 78 -23.94 26.64 2.97
C VAL A 78 -22.70 26.91 2.11
N LEU A 79 -21.74 27.69 2.63
CA LEU A 79 -20.46 27.93 1.95
C LEU A 79 -19.64 26.63 1.83
N ASP A 80 -19.51 25.88 2.92
CA ASP A 80 -18.82 24.58 2.93
C ASP A 80 -19.45 23.58 1.95
N ALA A 81 -20.78 23.49 1.94
CA ALA A 81 -21.51 22.63 1.01
C ALA A 81 -21.25 23.01 -0.46
N LYS A 82 -21.23 24.31 -0.78
CA LYS A 82 -20.91 24.80 -2.13
C LYS A 82 -19.49 24.48 -2.55
N VAL A 83 -18.52 24.63 -1.66
CA VAL A 83 -17.12 24.27 -1.94
C VAL A 83 -16.97 22.77 -2.15
N LYS A 84 -17.54 21.95 -1.27
CA LYS A 84 -17.42 20.48 -1.33
C LYS A 84 -18.17 19.84 -2.50
N THR A 85 -19.20 20.50 -3.03
CA THR A 85 -19.90 20.06 -4.25
C THR A 85 -19.29 20.62 -5.52
N ASN A 86 -18.28 21.49 -5.44
CA ASN A 86 -17.60 22.03 -6.61
C ASN A 86 -16.85 20.92 -7.37
N PRO A 87 -16.99 20.84 -8.71
CA PRO A 87 -16.30 19.82 -9.51
C PRO A 87 -14.78 19.80 -9.33
N GLN A 88 -14.14 20.96 -9.12
CA GLN A 88 -12.69 21.04 -8.89
C GLN A 88 -12.30 20.41 -7.55
N TYR A 89 -13.08 20.65 -6.49
CA TYR A 89 -12.88 20.01 -5.19
C TYR A 89 -13.06 18.50 -5.31
N LEU A 90 -14.18 18.05 -5.89
CA LEU A 90 -14.49 16.63 -6.06
C LEU A 90 -13.41 15.89 -6.85
N SER A 91 -12.90 16.49 -7.94
CA SER A 91 -11.81 15.90 -8.73
C SER A 91 -10.52 15.74 -7.91
N LYS A 92 -10.15 16.73 -7.09
CA LYS A 92 -8.95 16.64 -6.23
C LYS A 92 -9.15 15.67 -5.08
N ARG A 93 -10.36 15.61 -4.51
CA ARG A 93 -10.75 14.67 -3.46
C ARG A 93 -10.65 13.23 -3.97
N GLN A 94 -11.16 12.96 -5.17
CA GLN A 94 -11.05 11.66 -5.82
C GLN A 94 -9.58 11.24 -6.01
N LYS A 95 -8.72 12.14 -6.49
CA LYS A 95 -7.28 11.84 -6.63
C LYS A 95 -6.61 11.50 -5.30
N LEU A 96 -7.00 12.17 -4.21
CA LEU A 96 -6.52 11.84 -2.87
C LEU A 96 -7.00 10.44 -2.45
N ASP A 97 -8.25 10.09 -2.70
CA ASP A 97 -8.78 8.76 -2.37
C ASP A 97 -8.10 7.65 -3.18
N GLU A 98 -7.86 7.88 -4.48
CA GLU A 98 -7.11 6.95 -5.34
C GLU A 98 -5.67 6.76 -4.84
N ALA A 99 -4.98 7.84 -4.49
CA ALA A 99 -3.61 7.76 -3.96
C ALA A 99 -3.57 6.98 -2.63
N ARG A 100 -4.56 7.21 -1.74
CA ARG A 100 -4.68 6.49 -0.46
C ARG A 100 -4.89 5.01 -0.67
N HIS A 101 -5.80 4.65 -1.57
CA HIS A 101 -6.07 3.27 -1.89
C HIS A 101 -4.81 2.52 -2.35
N ILE A 102 -3.98 3.14 -3.20
CA ILE A 102 -2.71 2.55 -3.65
C ILE A 102 -1.72 2.40 -2.48
N ALA A 103 -1.60 3.43 -1.62
CA ALA A 103 -0.72 3.37 -0.45
C ALA A 103 -1.14 2.24 0.51
N ASP A 104 -2.45 2.08 0.76
CA ASP A 104 -2.98 1.03 1.62
C ASP A 104 -2.69 -0.37 1.06
N ILE A 105 -2.83 -0.57 -0.26
CA ILE A 105 -2.46 -1.83 -0.92
C ILE A 105 -0.98 -2.16 -0.67
N TYR A 106 -0.07 -1.21 -0.87
CA TYR A 106 1.36 -1.46 -0.64
C TYR A 106 1.70 -1.65 0.84
N LYS A 107 0.98 -1.00 1.74
CA LYS A 107 1.12 -1.21 3.18
C LYS A 107 0.77 -2.64 3.57
N HIS A 108 -0.33 -3.16 3.03
CA HIS A 108 -0.69 -4.56 3.20
C HIS A 108 0.30 -5.52 2.55
N ALA A 109 0.87 -5.17 1.38
CA ALA A 109 1.89 -5.97 0.73
C ALA A 109 3.16 -6.11 1.61
N VAL A 110 3.68 -5.02 2.17
CA VAL A 110 4.86 -5.05 3.05
C VAL A 110 4.61 -5.90 4.31
N ALA A 111 3.42 -5.81 4.89
CA ALA A 111 3.00 -6.68 5.99
C ALA A 111 2.96 -8.16 5.56
N ALA A 112 2.36 -8.46 4.41
CA ALA A 112 2.32 -9.81 3.86
C ALA A 112 3.72 -10.39 3.60
N PHE A 113 4.67 -9.58 3.08
CA PHE A 113 6.06 -10.01 2.94
C PHE A 113 6.73 -10.28 4.29
N SER A 114 6.36 -9.56 5.34
CA SER A 114 6.83 -9.83 6.70
C SER A 114 6.32 -11.19 7.20
N HIS A 115 5.06 -11.53 6.94
CA HIS A 115 4.52 -12.87 7.25
C HIS A 115 5.17 -13.97 6.38
N ARG A 116 5.41 -13.70 5.10
CA ARG A 116 6.14 -14.61 4.20
C ARG A 116 7.52 -14.96 4.73
N ARG A 117 8.26 -14.00 5.29
CA ARG A 117 9.56 -14.24 5.96
C ARG A 117 9.41 -15.29 7.06
N ASP A 118 8.39 -15.18 7.90
CA ASP A 118 8.19 -16.12 9.01
C ASP A 118 7.86 -17.52 8.49
N MET A 119 7.06 -17.63 7.43
CA MET A 119 6.80 -18.91 6.74
C MET A 119 8.07 -19.54 6.16
N ILE A 120 8.96 -18.73 5.56
CA ILE A 120 10.25 -19.18 5.03
C ILE A 120 11.15 -19.70 6.15
N VAL A 121 11.18 -19.04 7.30
CA VAL A 121 11.93 -19.51 8.48
C VAL A 121 11.41 -20.88 8.92
N GLN A 122 10.09 -21.09 8.97
CA GLN A 122 9.53 -22.38 9.34
C GLN A 122 9.82 -23.46 8.29
N ALA A 123 9.72 -23.15 6.99
CA ALA A 123 10.08 -24.09 5.93
C ALA A 123 11.56 -24.49 6.01
N SER A 124 12.44 -23.54 6.33
CA SER A 124 13.88 -23.79 6.51
C SER A 124 14.16 -24.70 7.69
N LYS A 125 13.48 -24.49 8.83
CA LYS A 125 13.58 -25.39 10.00
C LYS A 125 13.15 -26.81 9.67
N MET A 126 12.03 -26.97 8.95
CA MET A 126 11.55 -28.30 8.53
C MET A 126 12.59 -29.02 7.65
N ALA A 127 13.21 -28.31 6.70
CA ALA A 127 14.24 -28.87 5.83
C ALA A 127 15.48 -29.34 6.62
N ILE A 128 15.93 -28.56 7.61
CA ILE A 128 17.05 -28.94 8.48
C ILE A 128 16.71 -30.21 9.27
N VAL A 129 15.54 -30.26 9.92
CA VAL A 129 15.12 -31.42 10.71
C VAL A 129 15.03 -32.68 9.84
N GLU A 130 14.55 -32.57 8.61
CA GLU A 130 14.49 -33.72 7.70
C GLU A 130 15.88 -34.20 7.28
N LEU A 131 16.82 -33.29 7.02
CA LEU A 131 18.22 -33.63 6.75
C LEU A 131 18.88 -34.33 7.94
N GLU A 132 18.61 -33.88 9.17
CA GLU A 132 19.12 -34.50 10.40
C GLU A 132 18.53 -35.89 10.64
N ARG A 133 17.23 -36.08 10.35
CA ARG A 133 16.55 -37.39 10.42
C ARG A 133 17.17 -38.37 9.42
N LEU A 134 17.29 -37.97 8.16
CA LEU A 134 17.91 -38.79 7.10
C LEU A 134 19.39 -39.08 7.39
N GLY A 135 20.11 -38.10 7.94
CA GLY A 135 21.49 -38.27 8.40
C GLY A 135 21.61 -39.29 9.53
N SER A 136 20.75 -39.22 10.54
CA SER A 136 20.72 -40.16 11.67
C SER A 136 20.36 -41.58 11.22
N GLU A 137 19.40 -41.74 10.30
CA GLU A 137 18.99 -43.05 9.78
C GLU A 137 20.14 -43.77 9.06
N ARG A 138 21.03 -43.04 8.36
CA ARG A 138 22.22 -43.62 7.72
C ARG A 138 23.19 -44.28 8.70
N PHE A 139 23.21 -43.85 9.97
CA PHE A 139 24.11 -44.40 10.99
C PHE A 139 23.45 -45.47 11.86
N ILE A 140 22.13 -45.66 11.79
CA ILE A 140 21.37 -46.61 12.63
C ILE A 140 21.06 -47.93 11.90
N THR A 141 21.47 -48.10 10.63
CA THR A 141 21.27 -49.36 9.89
C THR A 141 21.87 -50.54 10.68
N PRO A 142 21.05 -51.51 11.15
CA PRO A 142 21.59 -52.70 11.79
C PRO A 142 22.34 -53.53 10.75
N ARG A 143 23.55 -54.00 11.10
CA ARG A 143 24.22 -55.06 10.35
C ARG A 143 23.52 -56.40 10.55
#